data_AF-A0A7X7FJJ4-F1
#
_entry.id   AF-A0A7X7FJJ4-F1
#
_cell.length_a   1.000
_cell.length_b   1.000
_cell.length_c   1.000
_cell.angle_alpha   90.00
_cell.angle_beta   90.00
_cell.angle_gamma   90.00
#
_symmetry.space_group_name_H-M   'P 1'
#
loop_
_entity.id
_entity.type
_entity.pdbx_description
1 polymer ?
#
loop_
_entity_poly.entity_id
_entity_poly.type
_entity_poly.pdbx_seq_one_letter_code
_entity_poly.pdbx_strand_id
1 'polypeptide(L)'
;HTPFTFASIFTGGQRSFFHTMGANGTLEYRDINLDIIKGAKFCFVTGTMVMATFDGEQTAHLLKDAQRFGAKTLLDTVYLDSAPREQWHKNIHPSLPVLDYFIPSQPEAKAITGLSDPSDIAKAFQDRGCRNVVVKMDEKGAFCRDASGADAFVPAYKVDKVVDTTGAGDSWCAGFICGLHEGLSMPDAALLGNATAAHCIQAPGASTGIVAMDRIRRFQKTTPLREL
;
A
#
# COMPACT_ATOMS: atom_id res chain seq x y z
N HIS A 1 6.76 -3.34 24.82
CA HIS A 1 7.86 -2.47 24.34
C HIS A 1 7.50 -1.89 22.98
N THR A 2 8.09 -0.76 22.59
CA THR A 2 7.91 -0.20 21.23
C THR A 2 8.36 -1.21 20.17
N PRO A 3 7.64 -1.35 19.03
CA PRO A 3 8.11 -2.16 17.90
C PRO A 3 9.49 -1.70 17.42
N PHE A 4 10.25 -2.63 16.87
CA PHE A 4 11.56 -2.33 16.29
C PHE A 4 11.84 -3.26 15.11
N THR A 5 12.47 -2.72 14.07
CA THR A 5 12.93 -3.49 12.90
C THR A 5 14.40 -3.22 12.68
N PHE A 6 15.21 -4.28 12.66
CA PHE A 6 16.57 -4.22 12.14
C PHE A 6 16.57 -4.63 10.67
N ALA A 7 17.05 -3.75 9.79
CA ALA A 7 17.18 -4.02 8.36
C ALA A 7 18.65 -4.26 8.01
N SER A 8 18.98 -5.48 7.60
CA SER A 8 20.30 -5.80 7.03
C SER A 8 20.29 -5.53 5.54
N ILE A 9 21.17 -4.64 5.06
CA ILE A 9 21.32 -4.32 3.63
C ILE A 9 22.57 -5.01 3.11
N PHE A 10 22.41 -5.95 2.18
CA PHE A 10 23.51 -6.68 1.56
C PHE A 10 24.10 -5.90 0.38
N THR A 11 25.36 -6.21 0.04
CA THR A 11 26.00 -5.74 -1.20
C THR A 11 25.16 -6.20 -2.39
N GLY A 12 24.59 -5.24 -3.14
CA GLY A 12 23.61 -5.52 -4.21
C GLY A 12 22.18 -5.07 -3.91
N GLY A 13 21.91 -4.51 -2.72
CA GLY A 13 20.65 -3.82 -2.40
C GLY A 13 19.51 -4.71 -1.86
N GLN A 14 19.72 -6.04 -1.84
CA GLN A 14 18.84 -7.00 -1.16
C GLN A 14 18.81 -6.72 0.35
N ARG A 15 17.68 -7.04 0.98
CA ARG A 15 17.41 -6.75 2.38
C ARG A 15 16.81 -7.93 3.11
N SER A 16 17.17 -8.05 4.39
CA SER A 16 16.48 -8.93 5.34
C SER A 16 16.05 -8.11 6.55
N PHE A 17 14.81 -8.31 6.98
CA PHE A 17 14.21 -7.61 8.10
C PHE A 17 14.07 -8.54 9.30
N PHE A 18 14.51 -8.07 10.46
CA PHE A 18 14.31 -8.73 11.74
C PHE A 18 13.40 -7.82 12.56
N HIS A 19 12.14 -8.22 12.70
CA HIS A 19 11.09 -7.39 13.29
C HIS A 19 10.65 -7.94 14.65
N THR A 20 10.56 -7.06 15.64
CA THR A 20 9.79 -7.30 16.85
C THR A 20 8.52 -6.47 16.81
N MET A 21 7.38 -7.15 16.91
CA MET A 21 6.06 -6.53 16.81
C MET A 21 5.78 -5.55 17.96
N GLY A 22 6.33 -5.80 19.15
CA GLY A 22 6.14 -4.94 20.32
C GLY A 22 4.68 -4.57 20.56
N ALA A 23 4.43 -3.30 20.85
CA ALA A 23 3.10 -2.74 21.09
C ALA A 23 2.16 -2.78 19.87
N ASN A 24 2.67 -2.93 18.64
CA ASN A 24 1.80 -3.10 17.47
C ASN A 24 0.99 -4.41 17.57
N GLY A 25 1.54 -5.43 18.25
CA GLY A 25 0.85 -6.71 18.43
C GLY A 25 -0.31 -6.64 19.41
N THR A 26 -0.35 -5.60 20.25
CA THR A 26 -1.40 -5.41 21.26
C THR A 26 -2.42 -4.35 20.87
N LEU A 27 -2.20 -3.62 19.76
CA LEU A 27 -3.18 -2.67 19.24
C LEU A 27 -4.51 -3.39 18.98
N GLU A 28 -5.60 -2.77 19.39
CA GLU A 28 -6.95 -3.26 19.15
C GLU A 28 -7.90 -2.10 18.86
N TYR A 29 -9.07 -2.42 18.31
CA TYR A 29 -10.07 -1.45 17.90
C TYR A 29 -10.48 -0.49 19.04
N ARG A 30 -10.53 -0.98 20.29
CA ARG A 30 -10.88 -0.13 21.45
C ARG A 30 -9.85 0.96 21.77
N ASP A 31 -8.62 0.82 21.27
CA ASP A 31 -7.57 1.84 21.46
C ASP A 31 -7.74 3.03 20.48
N ILE A 32 -8.61 2.88 19.48
CA ILE A 32 -8.78 3.85 18.41
C ILE A 32 -9.80 4.91 18.81
N ASN A 33 -9.36 6.16 18.90
CA ASN A 33 -10.25 7.29 19.08
C ASN A 33 -11.01 7.60 17.78
N LEU A 34 -12.24 7.11 17.68
CA LEU A 34 -13.10 7.30 16.50
C LEU A 34 -13.43 8.78 16.20
N ASP A 35 -13.32 9.68 17.18
CA ASP A 35 -13.56 11.10 16.93
C ASP A 35 -12.51 11.72 15.99
N ILE A 36 -11.31 11.15 15.91
CA ILE A 36 -10.27 11.56 14.94
C ILE A 36 -10.66 11.17 13.52
N ILE A 37 -11.44 10.09 13.37
CA ILE A 37 -11.86 9.55 12.07
C ILE A 37 -13.08 10.30 11.55
N LYS A 38 -13.92 10.84 12.44
CA LYS A 38 -15.05 11.69 12.06
C LYS A 38 -14.53 12.94 11.33
N GLY A 39 -14.96 13.09 10.08
CA GLY A 39 -14.53 14.21 9.21
C GLY A 39 -13.26 13.93 8.40
N ALA A 40 -12.61 12.77 8.58
CA ALA A 40 -11.54 12.34 7.70
C ALA A 40 -12.09 12.05 6.29
N LYS A 41 -11.37 12.49 5.25
CA LYS A 41 -11.70 12.12 3.86
C LYS A 41 -11.28 10.68 3.52
N PHE A 42 -10.22 10.21 4.17
CA PHE A 42 -9.63 8.89 3.93
C PHE A 42 -9.31 8.25 5.28
N CYS A 43 -9.56 6.94 5.39
CA CYS A 43 -9.07 6.08 6.46
C CYS A 43 -8.19 5.01 5.80
N PHE A 44 -6.89 5.12 6.03
CA PHE A 44 -5.89 4.21 5.48
C PHE A 44 -5.33 3.34 6.60
N VAL A 45 -5.48 2.02 6.48
CA VAL A 45 -4.86 1.05 7.38
C VAL A 45 -3.62 0.48 6.70
N THR A 46 -2.48 0.62 7.36
CA THR A 46 -1.19 0.07 6.93
C THR A 46 -0.59 -0.78 8.03
N GLY A 47 0.43 -1.58 7.71
CA GLY A 47 1.02 -2.51 8.67
C GLY A 47 0.21 -3.80 8.83
N THR A 48 -0.81 -4.04 8.01
CA THR A 48 -1.60 -5.27 8.05
C THR A 48 -0.68 -6.47 7.90
N MET A 49 -0.86 -7.52 8.71
CA MET A 49 0.01 -8.69 8.93
C MET A 49 0.99 -8.57 10.11
N VAL A 50 1.28 -7.36 10.59
CA VAL A 50 2.13 -7.14 11.79
C VAL A 50 1.38 -6.47 12.94
N MET A 51 0.05 -6.55 12.96
CA MET A 51 -0.80 -6.05 14.04
C MET A 51 -1.68 -7.18 14.57
N ALA A 52 -1.05 -8.18 15.22
CA ALA A 52 -1.66 -9.50 15.46
C ALA A 52 -3.07 -9.50 16.10
N THR A 53 -3.38 -8.51 16.95
CA THR A 53 -4.68 -8.38 17.62
C THR A 53 -5.67 -7.57 16.78
N PHE A 54 -5.21 -6.55 16.07
CA PHE A 54 -6.03 -5.64 15.27
C PHE A 54 -6.38 -6.21 13.88
N ASP A 55 -5.50 -7.01 13.28
CA ASP A 55 -5.70 -7.57 11.95
C ASP A 55 -6.98 -8.44 11.85
N GLY A 56 -7.57 -8.50 10.66
CA GLY A 56 -8.79 -9.27 10.39
C GLY A 56 -10.07 -8.48 10.73
N GLU A 57 -10.92 -9.05 11.60
CA GLU A 57 -12.25 -8.51 11.90
C GLU A 57 -12.20 -7.12 12.53
N GLN A 58 -11.21 -6.82 13.38
CA GLN A 58 -11.11 -5.51 14.02
C GLN A 58 -10.73 -4.40 13.02
N THR A 59 -9.82 -4.69 12.08
CA THR A 59 -9.56 -3.83 10.92
C THR A 59 -10.82 -3.61 10.10
N ALA A 60 -11.58 -4.66 9.80
CA ALA A 60 -12.82 -4.56 9.05
C ALA A 60 -13.87 -3.69 9.77
N HIS A 61 -13.98 -3.83 11.09
CA HIS A 61 -14.86 -2.99 11.92
C HIS A 61 -14.47 -1.51 11.85
N LEU A 62 -13.18 -1.18 11.97
CA LEU A 62 -12.70 0.19 11.83
C LEU A 62 -13.04 0.78 10.46
N LEU A 63 -12.73 0.05 9.39
CA LEU A 63 -12.97 0.50 8.02
C LEU A 63 -14.47 0.71 7.76
N LYS A 64 -15.32 -0.19 8.28
CA LYS A 64 -16.77 -0.04 8.19
C LYS A 64 -17.27 1.21 8.89
N ASP A 65 -16.75 1.54 10.07
CA ASP A 65 -17.10 2.79 10.75
C ASP A 65 -16.59 4.02 10.01
N ALA A 66 -15.38 3.96 9.46
CA ALA A 66 -14.84 5.02 8.62
C ALA A 66 -15.75 5.28 7.40
N GLN A 67 -16.25 4.24 6.73
CA GLN A 67 -17.22 4.38 5.64
C GLN A 67 -18.53 5.02 6.13
N ARG A 68 -19.04 4.63 7.30
CA ARG A 68 -20.23 5.24 7.90
C ARG A 68 -20.06 6.72 8.20
N PHE A 69 -18.84 7.16 8.51
CA PHE A 69 -18.49 8.57 8.71
C PHE A 69 -18.18 9.31 7.40
N GLY A 70 -18.27 8.63 6.25
CA GLY A 70 -18.07 9.22 4.92
C GLY A 70 -16.63 9.19 4.41
N ALA A 71 -15.70 8.58 5.14
CA ALA A 71 -14.31 8.43 4.71
C ALA A 71 -14.17 7.33 3.65
N LYS A 72 -13.27 7.53 2.70
CA LYS A 72 -12.81 6.49 1.78
C LYS A 72 -11.84 5.54 2.46
N THR A 73 -12.04 4.25 2.30
CA THR A 73 -11.23 3.22 2.99
C THR A 73 -10.15 2.65 2.10
N LEU A 74 -8.93 2.58 2.62
CA LEU A 74 -7.76 2.04 1.94
C LEU A 74 -7.03 1.08 2.86
N LEU A 75 -6.42 0.04 2.28
CA LEU A 75 -5.58 -0.88 3.02
C LEU A 75 -4.39 -1.32 2.18
N ASP A 76 -3.22 -1.35 2.83
CA ASP A 76 -2.04 -2.05 2.33
C ASP A 76 -1.52 -3.06 3.37
N THR A 77 -0.59 -3.90 2.94
CA THR A 77 -0.10 -5.02 3.72
C THR A 77 1.41 -5.01 3.83
N VAL A 78 1.92 -5.73 4.84
CA VAL A 78 3.34 -6.02 5.01
C VAL A 78 3.60 -7.45 4.57
N TYR A 79 4.51 -7.63 3.62
CA TYR A 79 4.91 -8.96 3.19
C TYR A 79 5.63 -9.72 4.32
N LEU A 80 5.21 -10.97 4.54
CA LEU A 80 5.81 -11.90 5.49
C LEU A 80 6.15 -13.20 4.77
N ASP A 81 7.46 -13.47 4.60
CA ASP A 81 8.00 -14.61 3.83
C ASP A 81 7.41 -15.98 4.21
N SER A 82 7.02 -16.15 5.48
CA SER A 82 6.58 -17.44 6.03
C SER A 82 5.12 -17.44 6.50
N ALA A 83 4.34 -16.41 6.17
CA ALA A 83 2.93 -16.38 6.55
C ALA A 83 2.14 -17.40 5.70
N PRO A 84 1.48 -18.40 6.32
CA PRO A 84 0.63 -19.34 5.59
C PRO A 84 -0.55 -18.60 4.95
N ARG A 85 -1.06 -19.11 3.83
CA ARG A 85 -2.14 -18.46 3.07
C ARG A 85 -3.40 -18.27 3.93
N GLU A 86 -3.67 -19.17 4.85
CA GLU A 86 -4.78 -19.10 5.79
C GLU A 86 -4.67 -17.87 6.71
N GLN A 87 -3.45 -17.48 7.10
CA GLN A 87 -3.22 -16.27 7.89
C GLN A 87 -3.52 -15.02 7.07
N TRP A 88 -3.07 -14.97 5.82
CA TRP A 88 -3.44 -13.90 4.88
C TRP A 88 -4.95 -13.78 4.72
N HIS A 89 -5.63 -14.91 4.51
CA HIS A 89 -7.09 -14.94 4.34
C HIS A 89 -7.80 -14.42 5.61
N LYS A 90 -7.38 -14.90 6.78
CA LYS A 90 -7.92 -14.44 8.07
C LYS A 90 -7.76 -12.92 8.26
N ASN A 91 -6.60 -12.38 7.90
CA ASN A 91 -6.27 -10.98 8.16
C ASN A 91 -6.86 -10.01 7.13
N ILE A 92 -7.02 -10.44 5.87
CA ILE A 92 -7.39 -9.55 4.75
C ILE A 92 -8.87 -9.70 4.35
N HIS A 93 -9.37 -10.93 4.24
CA HIS A 93 -10.72 -11.16 3.67
C HIS A 93 -11.85 -10.42 4.39
N PRO A 94 -11.87 -10.30 5.74
CA PRO A 94 -12.92 -9.55 6.42
C PRO A 94 -13.04 -8.08 5.97
N SER A 95 -11.92 -7.48 5.56
CA SER A 95 -11.87 -6.07 5.15
C SER A 95 -12.26 -5.84 3.69
N LEU A 96 -12.12 -6.84 2.80
CA LEU A 96 -12.33 -6.67 1.36
C LEU A 96 -13.70 -6.03 1.01
N PRO A 97 -14.84 -6.43 1.60
CA PRO A 97 -16.15 -5.85 1.28
C PRO A 97 -16.32 -4.38 1.70
N VAL A 98 -15.46 -3.87 2.57
CA VAL A 98 -15.53 -2.51 3.12
C VAL A 98 -14.34 -1.65 2.68
N LEU A 99 -13.62 -2.06 1.64
CA LEU A 99 -12.51 -1.30 1.04
C LEU A 99 -12.94 -0.58 -0.24
N ASP A 100 -12.77 0.75 -0.26
CA ASP A 100 -12.78 1.51 -1.51
C ASP A 100 -11.53 1.21 -2.36
N TYR A 101 -10.35 1.02 -1.73
CA TYR A 101 -9.10 0.69 -2.42
C TYR A 101 -8.29 -0.37 -1.65
N PHE A 102 -7.91 -1.45 -2.33
CA PHE A 102 -6.91 -2.39 -1.81
C PHE A 102 -5.61 -2.25 -2.60
N ILE A 103 -4.48 -2.07 -1.89
CA ILE A 103 -3.21 -1.64 -2.49
C ILE A 103 -2.05 -2.61 -2.16
N PRO A 104 -2.15 -3.91 -2.51
CA PRO A 104 -1.06 -4.85 -2.26
C PRO A 104 0.12 -4.66 -3.23
N SER A 105 1.30 -5.12 -2.84
CA SER A 105 2.36 -5.44 -3.82
C SER A 105 2.05 -6.73 -4.58
N GLN A 106 2.65 -6.92 -5.75
CA GLN A 106 2.44 -8.14 -6.56
C GLN A 106 2.83 -9.42 -5.80
N PRO A 107 3.95 -9.48 -5.05
CA PRO A 107 4.25 -10.64 -4.19
C PRO A 107 3.19 -10.91 -3.12
N GLU A 108 2.72 -9.87 -2.42
CA GLU A 108 1.63 -9.98 -1.42
C GLU A 108 0.35 -10.51 -2.07
N ALA A 109 -0.05 -9.91 -3.18
CA ALA A 109 -1.25 -10.27 -3.91
C ALA A 109 -1.21 -11.72 -4.41
N LYS A 110 -0.05 -12.17 -4.88
CA LYS A 110 0.21 -13.57 -5.26
C LYS A 110 0.15 -14.52 -4.07
N ALA A 111 0.67 -14.13 -2.92
CA ALA A 111 0.59 -14.95 -1.70
C ALA A 111 -0.88 -15.19 -1.28
N ILE A 112 -1.71 -14.14 -1.36
CA ILE A 112 -3.13 -14.18 -1.00
C ILE A 112 -3.96 -15.00 -2.02
N THR A 113 -3.78 -14.72 -3.31
CA THR A 113 -4.65 -15.26 -4.38
C THR A 113 -4.13 -16.56 -5.01
N GLY A 114 -2.82 -16.77 -5.02
CA GLY A 114 -2.15 -17.81 -5.81
C GLY A 114 -2.00 -17.49 -7.30
N LEU A 115 -2.43 -16.31 -7.74
CA LEU A 115 -2.41 -15.87 -9.13
C LEU A 115 -1.16 -15.02 -9.40
N SER A 116 -0.76 -14.90 -10.67
CA SER A 116 0.43 -14.11 -11.06
C SER A 116 0.11 -12.97 -12.02
N ASP A 117 -0.96 -13.11 -12.82
CA ASP A 117 -1.42 -12.04 -13.71
C ASP A 117 -2.10 -10.92 -12.89
N PRO A 118 -1.72 -9.65 -13.06
CA PRO A 118 -2.30 -8.54 -12.30
C PRO A 118 -3.81 -8.35 -12.50
N SER A 119 -4.34 -8.63 -13.70
CA SER A 119 -5.79 -8.51 -13.98
C SER A 119 -6.56 -9.61 -13.24
N ASP A 120 -6.09 -10.85 -13.31
CA ASP A 120 -6.68 -11.97 -12.58
C ASP A 120 -6.61 -11.76 -11.05
N ILE A 121 -5.47 -11.26 -10.54
CA ILE A 121 -5.29 -10.88 -9.14
C ILE A 121 -6.33 -9.84 -8.73
N ALA A 122 -6.44 -8.75 -9.49
CA ALA A 122 -7.34 -7.65 -9.17
C ALA A 122 -8.81 -8.11 -9.19
N LYS A 123 -9.18 -8.91 -10.20
CA LYS A 123 -10.51 -9.51 -10.29
C LYS A 123 -10.81 -10.41 -9.09
N ALA A 124 -9.87 -11.24 -8.64
CA ALA A 124 -10.09 -12.14 -7.50
C ALA A 124 -10.39 -11.41 -6.18
N PHE A 125 -9.87 -10.19 -6.00
CA PHE A 125 -10.20 -9.31 -4.87
C PHE A 125 -11.54 -8.59 -5.06
N GLN A 126 -11.88 -8.16 -6.28
CA GLN A 126 -13.19 -7.58 -6.57
C GLN A 126 -14.33 -8.58 -6.40
N ASP A 127 -14.13 -9.83 -6.81
CA ASP A 127 -15.09 -10.92 -6.62
C ASP A 127 -15.35 -11.22 -5.12
N ARG A 128 -14.49 -10.71 -4.22
CA ARG A 128 -14.65 -10.74 -2.75
C ARG A 128 -15.18 -9.43 -2.15
N GLY A 129 -15.60 -8.47 -2.97
CA GLY A 129 -16.26 -7.25 -2.56
C GLY A 129 -15.37 -6.00 -2.50
N CYS A 130 -14.08 -6.09 -2.82
CA CYS A 130 -13.24 -4.91 -2.91
C CYS A 130 -13.64 -4.04 -4.10
N ARG A 131 -13.74 -2.73 -3.92
CA ARG A 131 -14.25 -1.84 -4.97
C ARG A 131 -13.22 -1.55 -6.06
N ASN A 132 -12.05 -1.03 -5.67
CA ASN A 132 -10.93 -0.78 -6.59
C ASN A 132 -9.68 -1.49 -6.08
N VAL A 133 -8.86 -1.99 -7.00
CA VAL A 133 -7.61 -2.69 -6.65
C VAL A 133 -6.46 -2.05 -7.39
N VAL A 134 -5.37 -1.78 -6.67
CA VAL A 134 -4.12 -1.31 -7.25
C VAL A 134 -2.98 -2.24 -6.84
N VAL A 135 -2.42 -2.97 -7.79
CA VAL A 135 -1.30 -3.89 -7.56
C VAL A 135 0.00 -3.15 -7.86
N LYS A 136 0.84 -2.93 -6.83
CA LYS A 136 2.19 -2.34 -6.99
C LYS A 136 3.13 -3.41 -7.55
N MET A 137 3.85 -3.10 -8.62
CA MET A 137 4.69 -4.05 -9.38
C MET A 137 6.14 -3.56 -9.52
N ASP A 138 6.68 -2.94 -8.47
CA ASP A 138 8.06 -2.45 -8.40
C ASP A 138 8.47 -1.64 -9.64
N GLU A 139 9.56 -2.00 -10.33
CA GLU A 139 10.02 -1.25 -11.50
C GLU A 139 9.09 -1.29 -12.72
N LYS A 140 8.06 -2.15 -12.70
CA LYS A 140 7.02 -2.16 -13.74
C LYS A 140 5.98 -1.07 -13.48
N GLY A 141 5.86 -0.56 -12.27
CA GLY A 141 4.89 0.48 -11.90
C GLY A 141 3.69 -0.10 -11.15
N ALA A 142 2.48 0.18 -11.62
CA ALA A 142 1.26 -0.25 -10.95
C ALA A 142 0.19 -0.70 -11.94
N PHE A 143 -0.61 -1.68 -11.53
CA PHE A 143 -1.80 -2.12 -12.27
C PHE A 143 -3.04 -1.69 -11.50
N CYS A 144 -3.95 -1.01 -12.17
CA CYS A 144 -5.16 -0.46 -11.59
C CYS A 144 -6.38 -1.15 -12.20
N ARG A 145 -7.30 -1.65 -11.37
CA ARG A 145 -8.63 -2.10 -11.79
C ARG A 145 -9.70 -1.36 -11.03
N ASP A 146 -10.54 -0.63 -11.75
CA ASP A 146 -11.58 0.20 -11.14
C ASP A 146 -12.89 -0.55 -10.89
N ALA A 147 -13.82 0.11 -10.21
CA ALA A 147 -15.13 -0.44 -9.87
C ALA A 147 -15.99 -0.85 -11.08
N SER A 148 -15.70 -0.33 -12.29
CA SER A 148 -16.37 -0.76 -13.53
C SER A 148 -15.74 -2.02 -14.14
N GLY A 149 -14.58 -2.44 -13.61
CA GLY A 149 -13.77 -3.53 -14.14
C GLY A 149 -12.81 -3.08 -15.24
N ALA A 150 -12.62 -1.76 -15.42
CA ALA A 150 -11.65 -1.23 -16.37
C ALA A 150 -10.23 -1.35 -15.82
N ASP A 151 -9.34 -1.86 -16.67
CA ASP A 151 -7.93 -2.06 -16.35
C ASP A 151 -7.08 -0.92 -16.91
N ALA A 152 -6.08 -0.49 -16.13
CA ALA A 152 -5.09 0.47 -16.56
C ALA A 152 -3.71 0.08 -16.01
N PHE A 153 -2.72 0.06 -16.90
CA PHE A 153 -1.34 -0.08 -16.53
C PHE A 153 -0.69 1.30 -16.39
N VAL A 154 0.03 1.53 -15.29
CA VAL A 154 0.69 2.80 -14.98
C VAL A 154 2.20 2.56 -14.83
N PRO A 155 3.04 3.00 -15.78
CA PRO A 155 4.47 2.72 -15.77
C PRO A 155 5.21 3.43 -14.63
N ALA A 156 6.30 2.81 -14.17
CA ALA A 156 7.21 3.44 -13.22
C ALA A 156 8.12 4.48 -13.89
N TYR A 157 8.68 5.38 -13.09
CA TYR A 157 9.72 6.31 -13.57
C TYR A 157 11.07 5.61 -13.71
N LYS A 158 11.86 6.05 -14.69
CA LYS A 158 13.25 5.61 -14.83
C LYS A 158 14.08 6.26 -13.72
N VAL A 159 14.76 5.44 -12.94
CA VAL A 159 15.66 5.87 -11.85
C VAL A 159 17.04 5.30 -12.15
N ASP A 160 18.03 6.16 -12.34
CA ASP A 160 19.39 5.75 -12.74
C ASP A 160 20.15 5.09 -11.58
N LYS A 161 19.89 5.50 -10.33
CA LYS A 161 20.54 4.95 -9.15
C LYS A 161 19.53 4.71 -8.03
N VAL A 162 19.30 3.44 -7.72
CA VAL A 162 18.57 3.01 -6.53
C VAL A 162 19.55 2.93 -5.36
N VAL A 163 19.26 3.65 -4.29
CA VAL A 163 20.09 3.68 -3.07
C VAL A 163 19.53 2.73 -2.01
N ASP A 164 18.25 2.85 -1.72
CA ASP A 164 17.55 2.05 -0.72
C ASP A 164 16.05 2.05 -1.04
N THR A 165 15.41 0.90 -1.22
CA THR A 165 13.95 0.85 -1.49
C THR A 165 13.09 0.83 -0.23
N THR A 166 13.69 1.03 0.95
CA THR A 166 12.97 1.04 2.22
C THR A 166 12.02 2.23 2.21
N GLY A 167 10.76 2.02 2.59
CA GLY A 167 9.72 3.06 2.54
C GLY A 167 9.19 3.37 1.14
N ALA A 168 9.61 2.64 0.09
CA ALA A 168 9.07 2.83 -1.26
C ALA A 168 7.55 2.59 -1.32
N GLY A 169 7.07 1.51 -0.70
CA GLY A 169 5.65 1.18 -0.61
C GLY A 169 4.85 2.23 0.16
N ASP A 170 5.35 2.65 1.33
CA ASP A 170 4.71 3.68 2.16
C ASP A 170 4.64 5.03 1.42
N SER A 171 5.73 5.41 0.77
CA SER A 171 5.83 6.61 -0.05
C SER A 171 4.91 6.56 -1.27
N TRP A 172 4.77 5.37 -1.87
CA TRP A 172 3.80 5.14 -2.95
C TRP A 172 2.38 5.38 -2.44
N CYS A 173 2.01 4.77 -1.31
CA CYS A 173 0.69 4.91 -0.70
C CYS A 173 0.39 6.38 -0.36
N ALA A 174 1.36 7.11 0.19
CA ALA A 174 1.23 8.54 0.46
C ALA A 174 0.99 9.36 -0.82
N GLY A 175 1.77 9.13 -1.88
CA GLY A 175 1.58 9.78 -3.19
C GLY A 175 0.21 9.49 -3.80
N PHE A 176 -0.23 8.22 -3.74
CA PHE A 176 -1.53 7.79 -4.22
C PHE A 176 -2.68 8.48 -3.48
N ILE A 177 -2.66 8.47 -2.15
CA ILE A 177 -3.69 9.11 -1.31
C ILE A 177 -3.72 10.63 -1.54
N CYS A 178 -2.56 11.28 -1.68
CA CYS A 178 -2.51 12.69 -2.06
C CYS A 178 -3.15 12.95 -3.43
N GLY A 179 -2.89 12.09 -4.42
CA GLY A 179 -3.51 12.19 -5.74
C GLY A 179 -5.03 12.06 -5.69
N LEU A 180 -5.54 11.07 -4.94
CA LEU A 180 -6.98 10.92 -4.72
C LEU A 180 -7.57 12.13 -3.98
N HIS A 181 -6.86 12.68 -2.99
CA HIS A 181 -7.29 13.88 -2.26
C HIS A 181 -7.43 15.10 -3.17
N GLU A 182 -6.56 15.23 -4.16
CA GLU A 182 -6.60 16.29 -5.18
C GLU A 182 -7.66 16.05 -6.27
N GLY A 183 -8.39 14.92 -6.21
CA GLY A 183 -9.45 14.59 -7.17
C GLY A 183 -8.92 13.99 -8.48
N LEU A 184 -7.69 13.49 -8.49
CA LEU A 184 -7.14 12.79 -9.66
C LEU A 184 -7.88 11.46 -9.90
N SER A 185 -7.85 11.01 -11.16
CA SER A 185 -8.27 9.64 -11.49
C SER A 185 -7.38 8.61 -10.78
N MET A 186 -7.87 7.38 -10.61
CA MET A 186 -7.06 6.33 -9.98
C MET A 186 -5.73 6.06 -10.70
N PRO A 187 -5.69 5.96 -12.05
CA PRO A 187 -4.40 5.85 -12.77
C PRO A 187 -3.47 7.05 -12.56
N ASP A 188 -4.00 8.28 -12.55
CA ASP A 188 -3.19 9.49 -12.32
C ASP A 188 -2.67 9.58 -10.89
N ALA A 189 -3.48 9.16 -9.91
CA ALA A 189 -3.05 9.03 -8.52
C ALA A 189 -1.97 7.95 -8.38
N ALA A 190 -2.10 6.82 -9.08
CA ALA A 190 -1.09 5.77 -9.11
C ALA A 190 0.22 6.25 -9.76
N LEU A 191 0.13 7.12 -10.77
CA LEU A 191 1.30 7.75 -11.38
C LEU A 191 2.02 8.68 -10.40
N LEU A 192 1.28 9.40 -9.55
CA LEU A 192 1.86 10.17 -8.45
C LEU A 192 2.50 9.25 -7.40
N GLY A 193 1.86 8.13 -7.05
CA GLY A 193 2.46 7.09 -6.20
C GLY A 193 3.78 6.58 -6.76
N ASN A 194 3.83 6.24 -8.06
CA ASN A 194 5.05 5.82 -8.75
C ASN A 194 6.15 6.89 -8.68
N ALA A 195 5.80 8.17 -8.84
CA ALA A 195 6.75 9.27 -8.74
C ALA A 195 7.33 9.43 -7.33
N THR A 196 6.47 9.40 -6.31
CA THR A 196 6.88 9.54 -4.91
C THR A 196 7.77 8.37 -4.48
N ALA A 197 7.42 7.13 -4.86
CA ALA A 197 8.26 5.96 -4.61
C ALA A 197 9.60 6.05 -5.35
N ALA A 198 9.59 6.38 -6.65
CA ALA A 198 10.81 6.52 -7.45
C ALA A 198 11.75 7.61 -6.91
N HIS A 199 11.21 8.70 -6.35
CA HIS A 199 12.01 9.69 -5.66
C HIS A 199 12.54 9.17 -4.31
N CYS A 200 11.69 8.48 -3.54
CA CYS A 200 12.05 7.95 -2.22
C CYS A 200 13.28 7.04 -2.28
N ILE A 201 13.32 6.13 -3.27
CA ILE A 201 14.36 5.09 -3.34
C ILE A 201 15.77 5.60 -3.69
N GLN A 202 15.91 6.90 -3.98
CA GLN A 202 17.17 7.55 -4.32
C GLN A 202 17.92 8.08 -3.08
N ALA A 203 17.36 7.91 -1.88
CA ALA A 203 17.96 8.28 -0.61
C ALA A 203 17.96 7.09 0.36
N PRO A 204 18.89 7.04 1.34
CA PRO A 204 18.92 5.97 2.33
C PRO A 204 17.80 6.13 3.37
N GLY A 205 17.26 5.01 3.84
CA GLY A 205 16.25 4.95 4.90
C GLY A 205 14.82 5.18 4.41
N ALA A 206 13.86 4.91 5.30
CA ALA A 206 12.43 4.85 4.96
C ALA A 206 11.77 6.21 4.64
N SER A 207 12.32 7.31 5.15
CA SER A 207 11.65 8.63 5.10
C SER A 207 12.52 9.75 4.55
N THR A 208 13.83 9.57 4.43
CA THR A 208 14.77 10.60 3.94
C THR A 208 14.45 11.05 2.52
N GLY A 209 13.91 10.15 1.70
CA GLY A 209 13.53 10.44 0.32
C GLY A 209 12.15 11.08 0.16
N ILE A 210 11.39 11.26 1.26
CA ILE A 210 10.10 11.96 1.26
C ILE A 210 10.37 13.46 1.21
N VAL A 211 9.82 14.12 0.19
CA VAL A 211 10.02 15.55 -0.08
C VAL A 211 8.69 16.25 -0.31
N ALA A 212 8.73 17.58 -0.32
CA ALA A 212 7.56 18.39 -0.63
C ALA A 212 6.98 18.08 -2.03
N MET A 213 5.66 18.22 -2.15
CA MET A 213 4.89 17.82 -3.34
C MET A 213 5.35 18.55 -4.61
N ASP A 214 5.76 19.81 -4.51
CA ASP A 214 6.30 20.59 -5.63
C ASP A 214 7.54 19.94 -6.27
N ARG A 215 8.38 19.32 -5.44
CA ARG A 215 9.57 18.59 -5.86
C ARG A 215 9.19 17.30 -6.59
N ILE A 216 8.18 16.58 -6.10
CA ILE A 216 7.62 15.39 -6.80
C ILE A 216 6.99 15.78 -8.14
N ARG A 217 6.20 16.86 -8.19
CA ARG A 217 5.61 17.36 -9.44
C ARG A 217 6.66 17.78 -10.45
N ARG A 218 7.78 18.35 -9.99
CA ARG A 218 8.94 18.64 -10.87
C ARG A 218 9.55 17.34 -11.39
N PHE A 219 9.78 16.36 -10.52
CA PHE A 219 10.27 15.04 -10.90
C PHE A 219 9.39 14.38 -11.97
N GLN A 220 8.06 14.41 -11.83
CA GLN A 220 7.13 13.87 -12.84
C GLN A 220 7.31 14.51 -14.23
N LYS A 221 7.68 15.78 -14.30
CA LYS A 221 7.87 16.53 -15.56
C LYS A 221 9.24 16.31 -16.19
N THR A 222 10.26 16.07 -15.36
CA THR A 222 11.67 16.02 -15.82
C THR A 222 12.20 14.60 -15.99
N THR A 223 11.54 13.61 -15.40
CA THR A 223 12.00 12.23 -15.39
C THR A 223 11.18 11.40 -16.37
N PRO A 224 11.81 10.66 -17.30
CA PRO A 224 11.09 9.81 -18.23
C PRO A 224 10.47 8.60 -17.52
N LEU A 225 9.35 8.12 -18.07
CA LEU A 225 8.75 6.84 -17.70
C LEU A 225 9.55 5.69 -18.32
N ARG A 226 9.47 4.51 -17.69
CA ARG A 226 9.97 3.27 -18.29
C ARG A 226 9.07 2.85 -19.44
N GLU A 227 9.67 2.34 -20.50
CA GLU A 227 8.97 1.64 -21.57
C GLU A 227 8.49 0.27 -21.06
N LEU A 228 7.35 -0.18 -21.57
CA LEU A 228 6.68 -1.42 -21.17
C LEU A 228 7.13 -2.62 -21.99
#